data_AF-A0A969L642-F1
#
_entry.id   AF-A0A969L642-F1
#
_cell.length_a   1.000
_cell.length_b   1.000
_cell.length_c   1.000
_cell.angle_alpha   90.00
_cell.angle_beta   90.00
_cell.angle_gamma   90.00
#
_symmetry.space_group_name_H-M   'P 1'
#
loop_
_entity.id
_entity.type
_entity.pdbx_description
1 polymer ?
#
loop_
_entity_poly.entity_id
_entity_poly.type
_entity_poly.pdbx_seq_one_letter_code
_entity_poly.pdbx_strand_id
1 'polypeptide(L)'
;MPDIRDRIYQAGMNDCVTKPFTPKELYEKIAYNLQNKPETLPAPVTTPAPLVAVESVAPTAQKPDKGINFKKIIEISGGNKAFIHKYNDLTKKAFEQFANEYETSLRARDFDKLRKLNHNIRATVELLDLYYLDAEITKGKDLIQHENTPENEIEASINLVKELCAQYAKDLFSFL
;
A
#
# COMPACT_ATOMS: atom_id res chain seq x y z
N MET A 1 7.54 -26.90 22.60
CA MET A 1 7.38 -26.49 21.19
C MET A 1 8.78 -26.24 20.65
N PRO A 2 9.27 -26.96 19.62
CA PRO A 2 10.56 -26.64 19.01
C PRO A 2 10.52 -25.22 18.46
N ASP A 3 11.63 -24.50 18.60
CA ASP A 3 11.75 -23.11 18.14
C ASP A 3 11.54 -23.08 16.61
N ILE A 4 10.97 -21.98 16.09
CA ILE A 4 10.77 -21.80 14.65
C ILE A 4 12.10 -21.95 13.90
N ARG A 5 13.20 -21.54 14.53
CA ARG A 5 14.56 -21.73 14.01
C ARG A 5 14.91 -23.21 13.80
N ASP A 6 14.60 -24.07 14.76
CA ASP A 6 14.93 -25.51 14.68
C ASP A 6 14.21 -26.17 13.50
N ARG A 7 12.96 -25.79 13.25
CA ARG A 7 12.15 -26.32 12.14
C ARG A 7 12.70 -25.88 10.78
N ILE A 8 13.22 -24.67 10.70
CA ILE A 8 13.76 -24.08 9.47
C ILE A 8 15.11 -24.69 9.13
N TYR A 9 15.97 -24.91 10.13
CA TYR A 9 17.22 -25.66 9.95
C TYR A 9 16.97 -27.12 9.56
N GLN A 10 16.00 -27.80 10.17
CA GLN A 10 15.60 -29.15 9.78
C GLN A 10 15.06 -29.24 8.35
N ALA A 11 14.47 -28.16 7.83
CA ALA A 11 13.99 -28.07 6.45
C ALA A 11 15.12 -27.75 5.43
N GLY A 12 16.38 -27.64 5.88
CA GLY A 12 17.52 -27.37 5.02
C GLY A 12 17.66 -25.90 4.61
N MET A 13 17.02 -24.97 5.32
CA MET A 13 17.17 -23.54 5.09
C MET A 13 18.35 -22.98 5.89
N ASN A 14 19.09 -22.04 5.32
CA ASN A 14 20.28 -21.46 5.94
C ASN A 14 19.95 -20.48 7.08
N ASP A 15 18.86 -19.72 6.94
CA ASP A 15 18.34 -18.81 7.96
C ASP A 15 16.91 -18.34 7.64
N CYS A 16 16.28 -17.58 8.54
CA CYS A 16 14.97 -16.95 8.35
C CYS A 16 14.90 -15.51 8.88
N VAL A 17 13.98 -14.74 8.29
CA VAL A 17 13.53 -13.42 8.75
C VAL A 17 12.03 -13.49 8.97
N THR A 18 11.56 -13.14 10.18
CA THR A 18 10.14 -13.17 10.55
C THR A 18 9.48 -11.83 10.27
N LYS A 19 8.18 -11.83 9.92
CA LYS A 19 7.41 -10.59 9.76
C LYS A 19 7.01 -9.98 11.12
N PRO A 20 6.87 -8.65 11.22
CA PRO A 20 7.34 -7.66 10.25
C PRO A 20 8.87 -7.57 10.28
N PHE A 21 9.50 -7.22 9.16
CA PHE A 21 10.95 -7.06 9.08
C PHE A 21 11.34 -5.74 8.42
N THR A 22 12.54 -5.26 8.73
CA THR A 22 13.13 -4.09 8.09
C THR A 22 14.09 -4.51 6.97
N PRO A 23 14.28 -3.70 5.91
CA PRO A 23 15.25 -4.00 4.86
C PRO A 23 16.67 -4.27 5.41
N LYS A 24 17.07 -3.51 6.46
CA LYS A 24 18.36 -3.68 7.14
C LYS A 24 18.54 -5.11 7.67
N GLU A 25 17.55 -5.63 8.42
CA GLU A 25 17.60 -6.99 8.97
C GLU A 25 17.73 -8.05 7.87
N LEU A 26 17.04 -7.87 6.74
CA LEU A 26 17.15 -8.78 5.60
C LEU A 26 18.56 -8.75 4.99
N TYR A 27 19.13 -7.57 4.77
CA TYR A 27 20.47 -7.43 4.20
C TYR A 27 21.56 -7.99 5.11
N GLU A 28 21.45 -7.80 6.42
CA GLU A 28 22.37 -8.38 7.41
C GLU A 28 22.35 -9.91 7.33
N LYS A 29 21.16 -10.51 7.23
CA LYS A 29 20.99 -11.97 7.09
C LYS A 29 21.60 -12.50 5.80
N ILE A 30 21.43 -11.79 4.68
CA ILE A 30 22.01 -12.18 3.40
C ILE A 30 23.55 -12.09 3.46
N ALA A 31 24.09 -10.99 3.99
CA ALA A 31 25.53 -10.79 4.11
C ALA A 31 26.17 -11.87 4.99
N TYR A 32 25.55 -12.19 6.13
CA TYR A 32 25.98 -13.26 7.03
C TYR A 32 26.06 -14.63 6.33
N ASN A 33 25.04 -14.99 5.56
CA ASN A 33 24.96 -16.30 4.90
C ASN A 33 25.85 -16.43 3.66
N LEU A 34 26.27 -15.33 3.05
CA LEU A 34 27.19 -15.34 1.91
C LEU A 34 28.67 -15.46 2.29
N GLN A 35 29.01 -15.48 3.60
CA GLN A 35 30.39 -15.56 4.11
C GLN A 35 31.34 -14.48 3.54
N ASN A 36 30.79 -13.41 2.98
CA ASN A 36 31.57 -12.27 2.51
C ASN A 36 31.95 -11.42 3.72
N LYS A 37 33.25 -11.32 3.97
CA LYS A 37 33.87 -10.28 4.80
C LYS A 37 33.19 -8.95 4.45
N PRO A 38 32.75 -8.13 5.42
CA PRO A 38 32.10 -6.86 5.11
C PRO A 38 33.07 -6.04 4.27
N GLU A 39 32.81 -5.94 2.97
CA GLU A 39 33.40 -4.92 2.13
C GLU A 39 32.88 -3.62 2.72
N THR A 40 33.81 -2.87 3.31
CA THR A 40 33.59 -1.56 3.91
C THR A 40 32.69 -0.74 3.00
N LEU A 41 31.51 -0.42 3.51
CA LEU A 41 30.63 0.59 2.93
C LEU A 41 31.47 1.85 2.63
N PRO A 42 31.30 2.51 1.47
CA PRO A 42 31.85 3.84 1.29
C PRO A 42 31.31 4.73 2.42
N ALA A 43 32.24 5.40 3.11
CA ALA A 43 31.94 6.25 4.25
C ALA A 43 30.84 7.27 3.90
N PRO A 44 29.93 7.59 4.85
CA PRO A 44 29.02 8.69 4.67
C PRO A 44 29.86 9.95 4.55
N VAL A 45 29.73 10.66 3.43
CA VAL A 45 30.41 11.93 3.20
C VAL A 45 29.89 12.92 4.25
N THR A 46 30.70 13.14 5.27
CA THR A 46 30.54 14.21 6.24
C THR A 46 30.75 15.55 5.54
N THR A 47 29.66 16.27 5.31
CA THR A 47 29.70 17.72 5.19
C THR A 47 28.78 18.30 6.28
N PRO A 48 29.31 19.06 7.25
CA PRO A 48 28.51 19.65 8.31
C PRO A 48 27.84 20.93 7.79
N ALA A 49 26.51 20.96 7.78
CA ALA A 49 25.71 22.16 7.58
C ALA A 49 24.46 22.05 8.48
N PRO A 50 23.94 23.18 9.00
CA PRO A 50 23.62 23.31 10.42
C PRO A 50 22.39 22.54 10.87
N LEU A 51 22.46 22.08 12.13
CA LEU A 51 21.33 21.70 12.96
C LEU A 51 20.23 22.77 12.90
N VAL A 52 19.23 22.54 12.08
CA VAL A 52 17.90 23.12 12.30
C VAL A 52 17.09 22.03 12.97
N ALA A 53 16.76 22.28 14.24
CA ALA A 53 15.85 21.46 15.01
C ALA A 53 14.55 21.32 14.22
N VAL A 54 14.28 20.12 13.73
CA VAL A 54 12.95 19.78 13.22
C VAL A 54 12.11 19.55 14.45
N GLU A 55 11.42 20.61 14.87
CA GLU A 55 10.29 20.51 15.77
C GLU A 55 9.35 19.42 15.26
N SER A 56 9.03 18.50 16.16
CA SER A 56 7.93 17.56 16.01
C SER A 56 6.64 18.35 15.86
N VAL A 57 6.27 18.63 14.61
CA VAL A 57 4.96 19.17 14.31
C VAL A 57 3.99 18.01 14.44
N ALA A 58 3.20 18.06 15.52
CA ALA A 58 2.01 17.24 15.69
C ALA A 58 1.19 17.22 14.38
N PRO A 59 0.55 16.09 14.03
CA PRO A 59 -0.25 16.02 12.83
C PRO A 59 -1.45 16.94 13.00
N THR A 60 -1.35 18.14 12.42
CA THR A 60 -2.50 19.00 12.22
C THR A 60 -3.47 18.27 11.33
N ALA A 61 -4.70 18.11 11.81
CA ALA A 61 -5.83 17.56 11.08
C ALA A 61 -6.19 18.49 9.91
N GLN A 62 -5.36 18.50 8.88
CA GLN A 62 -5.75 18.96 7.57
C GLN A 62 -6.56 17.84 6.94
N LYS A 63 -7.74 18.20 6.42
CA LYS A 63 -8.53 17.29 5.59
C LYS A 63 -7.56 16.72 4.53
N PRO A 64 -7.35 15.40 4.46
CA PRO A 64 -6.40 14.85 3.51
C PRO A 64 -6.79 15.32 2.11
N ASP A 65 -5.80 15.72 1.33
CA ASP A 65 -6.03 16.07 -0.07
C ASP A 65 -6.65 14.85 -0.77
N LYS A 66 -7.53 15.08 -1.75
CA LYS A 66 -8.08 14.00 -2.58
C LYS A 66 -7.01 13.40 -3.52
N GLY A 67 -5.77 13.88 -3.47
CA GLY A 67 -4.66 13.44 -4.30
C GLY A 67 -3.98 12.13 -3.85
N ILE A 68 -3.04 11.70 -4.67
CA ILE A 68 -2.23 10.50 -4.47
C ILE A 68 -0.92 10.86 -3.77
N ASN A 69 -0.51 10.08 -2.77
CA ASN A 69 0.82 10.20 -2.19
C ASN A 69 1.84 9.28 -2.89
N PHE A 70 2.73 9.87 -3.68
CA PHE A 70 3.78 9.12 -4.41
C PHE A 70 5.04 8.83 -3.57
N LYS A 71 5.19 9.44 -2.38
CA LYS A 71 6.43 9.39 -1.60
C LYS A 71 6.90 7.95 -1.34
N LYS A 72 5.99 7.08 -0.90
CA LYS A 72 6.30 5.69 -0.56
C LYS A 72 6.74 4.88 -1.80
N ILE A 73 6.16 5.14 -2.97
CA ILE A 73 6.55 4.47 -4.22
C ILE A 73 7.93 4.93 -4.69
N ILE A 74 8.21 6.23 -4.62
CA ILE A 74 9.53 6.76 -4.97
C ILE A 74 10.60 6.13 -4.07
N GLU A 75 10.32 6.01 -2.77
CA GLU A 75 11.22 5.41 -1.79
C GLU A 75 11.47 3.92 -2.07
N ILE A 76 10.42 3.13 -2.28
CA ILE A 76 10.54 1.68 -2.55
C ILE A 76 11.19 1.41 -3.92
N SER A 77 10.94 2.27 -4.90
CA SER A 77 11.51 2.11 -6.24
C SER A 77 12.98 2.53 -6.35
N GLY A 78 13.51 3.24 -5.34
CA GLY A 78 14.83 3.87 -5.43
C GLY A 78 14.95 4.84 -6.62
N GLY A 79 13.84 5.45 -7.04
CA GLY A 79 13.78 6.32 -8.22
C GLY A 79 13.81 5.60 -9.57
N ASN A 80 13.68 4.27 -9.61
CA ASN A 80 13.63 3.51 -10.85
C ASN A 80 12.33 3.81 -11.64
N LYS A 81 12.44 4.67 -12.66
CA LYS A 81 11.31 5.08 -13.50
C LYS A 81 10.59 3.90 -14.19
N ALA A 82 11.32 2.89 -14.64
CA ALA A 82 10.71 1.73 -15.29
C ALA A 82 9.84 0.92 -14.32
N PHE A 83 10.27 0.81 -13.06
CA PHE A 83 9.46 0.23 -11.99
C PHE A 83 8.21 1.07 -11.73
N ILE A 84 8.36 2.40 -11.61
CA ILE A 84 7.24 3.32 -11.36
C ILE A 84 6.20 3.24 -12.49
N HIS A 85 6.63 3.25 -13.76
CA HIS A 85 5.75 3.08 -14.91
C HIS A 85 4.96 1.76 -14.83
N LYS A 86 5.66 0.65 -14.62
CA LYS A 86 5.02 -0.66 -14.52
C LYS A 86 4.04 -0.73 -13.33
N TYR A 87 4.41 -0.14 -12.21
CA TYR A 87 3.54 -0.05 -11.04
C TYR A 87 2.28 0.77 -11.35
N ASN A 88 2.41 1.92 -12.02
CA ASN A 88 1.28 2.77 -12.40
C ASN A 88 0.32 2.03 -13.35
N ASP A 89 0.85 1.31 -14.35
CA ASP A 89 0.04 0.51 -15.28
C ASP A 89 -0.75 -0.60 -14.56
N LEU A 90 -0.10 -1.31 -13.64
CA LEU A 90 -0.74 -2.35 -12.83
C LEU A 90 -1.81 -1.76 -11.91
N THR A 91 -1.50 -0.62 -11.29
CA THR A 91 -2.41 0.06 -10.37
C THR A 91 -3.65 0.59 -11.10
N LYS A 92 -3.49 1.13 -12.30
CA LYS A 92 -4.62 1.55 -13.14
C LYS A 92 -5.57 0.38 -13.41
N LYS A 93 -5.04 -0.76 -13.86
CA LYS A 93 -5.86 -1.97 -14.08
C LYS A 93 -6.53 -2.43 -12.79
N ALA A 94 -5.82 -2.35 -11.67
CA ALA A 94 -6.39 -2.69 -10.36
C ALA A 94 -7.56 -1.77 -10.00
N PHE A 95 -7.49 -0.46 -10.25
CA PHE A 95 -8.61 0.46 -10.01
C PHE A 95 -9.80 0.22 -10.95
N GLU A 96 -9.56 -0.04 -12.23
CA GLU A 96 -10.62 -0.37 -13.19
C GLU A 96 -11.37 -1.64 -12.78
N GLN A 97 -10.61 -2.71 -12.45
CA GLN A 97 -11.18 -3.95 -11.95
C GLN A 97 -11.92 -3.74 -10.63
N PHE A 98 -11.30 -2.99 -9.70
CA PHE A 98 -11.88 -2.71 -8.39
C PHE A 98 -13.24 -2.00 -8.50
N ALA A 99 -13.33 -0.94 -9.30
CA ALA A 99 -14.58 -0.18 -9.45
C ALA A 99 -15.73 -1.05 -10.01
N ASN A 100 -15.44 -1.91 -11.00
CA ASN A 100 -16.42 -2.81 -11.59
C ASN A 100 -16.86 -3.92 -10.61
N GLU A 101 -15.90 -4.51 -9.88
CA GLU A 101 -16.23 -5.53 -8.88
C GLU A 101 -16.96 -4.94 -7.67
N TYR A 102 -16.63 -3.71 -7.29
CA TYR A 102 -17.30 -2.98 -6.20
C TYR A 102 -18.76 -2.71 -6.54
N GLU A 103 -19.04 -2.19 -7.74
CA GLU A 103 -20.41 -2.04 -8.27
C GLU A 103 -21.19 -3.35 -8.23
N THR A 104 -20.59 -4.41 -8.77
CA THR A 104 -21.24 -5.72 -8.82
C THR A 104 -21.54 -6.25 -7.42
N SER A 105 -20.62 -6.07 -6.48
CA SER A 105 -20.75 -6.57 -5.09
C SER A 105 -21.80 -5.78 -4.32
N LEU A 106 -21.84 -4.45 -4.48
CA LEU A 106 -22.83 -3.58 -3.85
C LEU A 106 -24.25 -3.89 -4.33
N ARG A 107 -24.46 -3.96 -5.65
CA ARG A 107 -25.79 -4.26 -6.23
C ARG A 107 -26.28 -5.67 -5.87
N ALA A 108 -25.37 -6.64 -5.84
CA ALA A 108 -25.71 -8.01 -5.42
C ALA A 108 -25.81 -8.17 -3.90
N ARG A 109 -25.49 -7.13 -3.11
CA ARG A 109 -25.35 -7.18 -1.64
C ARG A 109 -24.44 -8.33 -1.17
N ASP A 110 -23.40 -8.64 -1.95
CA ASP A 110 -22.47 -9.73 -1.69
C ASP A 110 -21.33 -9.26 -0.77
N PHE A 111 -21.56 -9.42 0.54
CA PHE A 111 -20.62 -9.00 1.58
C PHE A 111 -19.28 -9.74 1.51
N ASP A 112 -19.31 -11.05 1.22
CA ASP A 112 -18.08 -11.85 1.17
C ASP A 112 -17.20 -11.45 -0.01
N LYS A 113 -17.81 -11.16 -1.16
CA LYS A 113 -17.09 -10.63 -2.32
C LYS A 113 -16.53 -9.24 -2.05
N LEU A 114 -17.31 -8.33 -1.45
CA LEU A 114 -16.83 -6.99 -1.10
C LEU A 114 -15.66 -7.05 -0.09
N ARG A 115 -15.72 -7.98 0.88
CA ARG A 115 -14.63 -8.19 1.85
C ARG A 115 -13.35 -8.66 1.18
N LYS A 116 -13.42 -9.63 0.27
CA LYS A 116 -12.26 -10.12 -0.50
C LYS A 116 -11.68 -9.03 -1.39
N LEU A 117 -12.56 -8.29 -2.07
CA LEU A 117 -12.18 -7.16 -2.91
C LEU A 117 -11.42 -6.09 -2.11
N ASN A 118 -11.92 -5.73 -0.93
CA ASN A 118 -11.25 -4.79 -0.03
C ASN A 118 -9.86 -5.28 0.39
N HIS A 119 -9.71 -6.56 0.74
CA HIS A 119 -8.40 -7.12 1.10
C HIS A 119 -7.39 -7.00 -0.06
N ASN A 120 -7.83 -7.21 -1.29
CA ASN A 120 -6.98 -7.14 -2.47
C ASN A 120 -6.48 -5.72 -2.76
N ILE A 121 -7.34 -4.71 -2.65
CA ILE A 121 -6.97 -3.31 -2.95
C ILE A 121 -6.26 -2.60 -1.79
N ARG A 122 -6.38 -3.13 -0.56
CA ARG A 122 -5.87 -2.50 0.66
C ARG A 122 -4.40 -2.10 0.58
N ALA A 123 -3.55 -2.98 0.04
CA ALA A 123 -2.12 -2.67 -0.10
C ALA A 123 -1.88 -1.44 -0.98
N THR A 124 -2.63 -1.31 -2.07
CA THR A 124 -2.57 -0.15 -2.97
C THR A 124 -3.08 1.11 -2.28
N VAL A 125 -4.20 1.02 -1.56
CA VAL A 125 -4.79 2.13 -0.79
C VAL A 125 -3.82 2.66 0.26
N GLU A 126 -3.19 1.78 1.04
CA GLU A 126 -2.22 2.14 2.09
C GLU A 126 -0.89 2.65 1.50
N LEU A 127 -0.47 2.12 0.36
CA LEU A 127 0.77 2.54 -0.29
C LEU A 127 0.64 3.93 -0.94
N LEU A 128 -0.55 4.28 -1.42
CA LEU A 128 -0.84 5.55 -2.08
C LEU A 128 -1.55 6.58 -1.19
N ASP A 129 -1.80 6.23 0.07
CA ASP A 129 -2.56 7.03 1.05
C ASP A 129 -3.94 7.50 0.51
N LEU A 130 -4.69 6.60 -0.12
CA LEU A 130 -5.99 6.91 -0.75
C LEU A 130 -7.13 6.99 0.28
N TYR A 131 -7.05 7.98 1.15
CA TYR A 131 -7.97 8.14 2.29
C TYR A 131 -9.45 8.13 1.90
N TYR A 132 -9.83 8.83 0.82
CA TYR A 132 -11.24 8.91 0.40
C TYR A 132 -11.76 7.58 -0.14
N LEU A 133 -10.91 6.82 -0.83
CA LEU A 133 -11.28 5.50 -1.30
C LEU A 133 -11.49 4.55 -0.12
N ASP A 134 -10.58 4.55 0.86
CA ASP A 134 -10.71 3.73 2.07
C ASP A 134 -11.99 4.04 2.87
N ALA A 135 -12.28 5.33 3.04
CA ALA A 135 -13.50 5.80 3.70
C ALA A 135 -14.76 5.34 2.94
N GLU A 136 -14.78 5.46 1.61
CA GLU A 136 -15.94 5.05 0.81
C GLU A 136 -16.11 3.53 0.79
N ILE A 137 -15.02 2.75 0.79
CA ILE A 137 -15.08 1.28 0.90
C ILE A 137 -15.67 0.86 2.24
N THR A 138 -15.30 1.55 3.32
CA THR A 138 -15.84 1.29 4.65
C THR A 138 -17.33 1.58 4.68
N LYS A 139 -17.75 2.75 4.18
CA LYS A 139 -19.16 3.10 4.02
C LYS A 139 -19.92 2.09 3.16
N GLY A 140 -19.33 1.61 2.06
CA GLY A 140 -19.93 0.58 1.20
C GLY A 140 -20.28 -0.71 1.93
N LYS A 141 -19.44 -1.13 2.88
CA LYS A 141 -19.73 -2.31 3.71
C LYS A 141 -20.93 -2.05 4.62
N ASP A 142 -20.99 -0.86 5.22
CA ASP A 142 -22.10 -0.50 6.11
C ASP A 142 -23.42 -0.45 5.32
N LEU A 143 -23.40 0.09 4.10
CA LEU A 143 -24.57 0.15 3.21
C LEU A 143 -25.17 -1.23 2.92
N ILE A 144 -24.36 -2.28 2.74
CA ILE A 144 -24.88 -3.63 2.47
C ILE A 144 -25.20 -4.43 3.73
N GLN A 145 -24.67 -4.03 4.89
CA GLN A 145 -25.03 -4.63 6.18
C GLN A 145 -26.45 -4.25 6.64
N HIS A 146 -26.95 -3.10 6.20
CA HIS A 146 -28.32 -2.67 6.49
C HIS A 146 -29.28 -3.09 5.35
N GLU A 147 -30.23 -3.97 5.66
CA GLU A 147 -31.23 -4.47 4.69
C GLU A 147 -32.09 -3.34 4.08
N ASN A 148 -32.33 -2.26 4.83
CA ASN A 148 -33.18 -1.14 4.42
C ASN A 148 -32.43 0.02 3.76
N THR A 149 -31.16 -0.16 3.40
CA THR A 149 -30.40 0.90 2.72
C THR A 149 -31.07 1.28 1.40
N PRO A 150 -31.38 2.58 1.19
CA PRO A 150 -31.98 3.07 -0.04
C PRO A 150 -31.09 2.83 -1.26
N GLU A 151 -31.68 2.45 -2.39
CA GLU A 151 -30.95 2.16 -3.63
C GLU A 151 -30.15 3.38 -4.14
N ASN A 152 -30.66 4.59 -3.94
CA ASN A 152 -29.96 5.82 -4.30
C ASN A 152 -28.65 6.03 -3.52
N GLU A 153 -28.54 5.52 -2.29
CA GLU A 153 -27.30 5.59 -1.51
C GLU A 153 -26.26 4.58 -2.02
N ILE A 154 -26.72 3.40 -2.44
CA ILE A 154 -25.88 2.39 -3.09
C ILE A 154 -25.31 2.95 -4.40
N GLU A 155 -26.17 3.48 -5.27
CA GLU A 155 -25.75 4.08 -6.54
C GLU A 155 -24.84 5.31 -6.33
N ALA A 156 -25.09 6.13 -5.32
CA ALA A 156 -24.20 7.23 -4.96
C ALA A 156 -22.80 6.74 -4.56
N SER A 157 -22.72 5.66 -3.78
CA SER A 157 -21.43 5.06 -3.39
C SER A 157 -20.69 4.48 -4.60
N ILE A 158 -21.40 3.77 -5.48
CA ILE A 158 -20.85 3.21 -6.72
C ILE A 158 -20.26 4.31 -7.59
N ASN A 159 -21.02 5.38 -7.83
CA ASN A 159 -20.58 6.51 -8.65
C ASN A 159 -19.37 7.20 -8.05
N LEU A 160 -19.35 7.40 -6.72
CA LEU A 160 -18.21 8.02 -6.05
C LEU A 160 -16.95 7.15 -6.16
N VAL A 161 -17.04 5.84 -5.97
CA VAL A 161 -15.88 4.93 -6.15
C VAL A 161 -15.38 4.97 -7.59
N LYS A 162 -16.27 4.94 -8.59
CA LYS A 162 -15.90 5.05 -10.01
C LYS A 162 -15.18 6.37 -10.30
N GLU A 163 -15.71 7.48 -9.80
CA GLU A 163 -15.09 8.80 -9.96
C GLU A 163 -13.71 8.86 -9.30
N LEU A 164 -13.58 8.38 -8.07
CA LEU A 164 -12.30 8.33 -7.35
C LEU A 164 -11.28 7.48 -8.10
N CYS A 165 -11.63 6.24 -8.49
CA CYS A 165 -10.76 5.36 -9.25
C CYS A 165 -10.32 5.96 -10.59
N ALA A 166 -11.23 6.60 -11.32
CA ALA A 166 -10.92 7.27 -12.57
C ALA A 166 -9.98 8.47 -12.38
N GLN A 167 -10.23 9.28 -11.34
CA GLN A 167 -9.37 10.41 -10.99
C GLN A 167 -7.97 9.93 -10.58
N TYR A 168 -7.88 8.91 -9.74
CA TYR A 168 -6.59 8.35 -9.35
C TYR A 168 -5.82 7.75 -10.53
N ALA A 169 -6.50 7.03 -11.43
CA ALA A 169 -5.87 6.52 -12.63
C ALA A 169 -5.31 7.64 -13.53
N LYS A 170 -5.97 8.80 -13.58
CA LYS A 170 -5.49 9.98 -14.29
C LYS A 170 -4.27 10.61 -13.60
N ASP A 171 -4.33 10.78 -12.28
CA ASP A 171 -3.26 11.38 -11.49
C ASP A 171 -1.97 10.56 -11.52
N LEU A 172 -2.09 9.22 -11.53
CA LEU A 172 -0.95 8.32 -11.74
C LEU A 172 -0.23 8.56 -13.07
N PHE A 173 -0.96 9.00 -14.11
CA PHE A 173 -0.38 9.26 -15.43
C PHE A 173 0.24 10.65 -15.51
N SER A 174 -0.35 11.64 -14.84
CA SER A 174 0.19 13.01 -14.77
C SER A 174 1.47 13.13 -13.95
N PHE A 175 1.79 12.14 -13.13
CA PHE A 175 3.03 12.09 -12.33
C PHE A 175 4.28 11.69 -13.13
N LEU A 176 4.12 11.17 -14.35
CA LEU A 176 5.22 10.70 -15.22
C LEU A 176 5.69 11.79 -16.18
#